data_AF-A0A519I1T1-F1
#
_entry.id   AF-A0A519I1T1-F1
#
_cell.length_a   1.000
_cell.length_b   1.000
_cell.length_c   1.000
_cell.angle_alpha   90.00
_cell.angle_beta   90.00
_cell.angle_gamma   90.00
#
_symmetry.space_group_name_H-M   'P 1'
#
loop_
_entity.id
_entity.type
_entity.pdbx_description
1 polymer ?
#
loop_
_entity_poly.entity_id
_entity_poly.type
_entity_poly.pdbx_seq_one_letter_code
_entity_poly.pdbx_strand_id
1 'polypeptide(L)'
;MLNNKIQRITVKKNERALLLRNGDFDRVLQSGTHWLFAGLDTLRVETFALEQPAFTNGLADYLMAQEPTVVAANFVQVNLSEREVGLRSENGVLVEILPPGTRRLYWKGLVDVAVQVVNLQNGAELPSDLVARLTQTQLRQRAVTGLNGVLQVQVPEGQCALLTLDGKVERLLTAGAYAFWKYGRTLAVELVDLRLQTVEVSGQDIMTRDKVSLRLNLSATYRITNVLQAFAQLQKPADYLYRELQFALRAAVGTRTLDELLE
;
A
#
# COMPACT_ATOMS: atom_id res chain seq x y z
N MET A 1 -44.68 43.40 3.75
CA MET A 1 -43.20 43.34 3.76
C MET A 1 -42.75 42.51 2.56
N LEU A 2 -42.40 43.16 1.45
CA LEU A 2 -41.86 42.49 0.26
C LEU A 2 -40.40 42.15 0.55
N ASN A 3 -40.15 40.96 1.10
CA ASN A 3 -38.78 40.47 1.26
C ASN A 3 -38.13 40.35 -0.13
N ASN A 4 -36.91 40.88 -0.27
CA ASN A 4 -36.09 40.85 -1.48
C ASN A 4 -36.07 39.45 -2.11
N LYS A 5 -36.86 39.26 -3.19
CA LYS A 5 -36.98 37.98 -3.94
C LYS A 5 -35.81 37.72 -4.89
N ILE A 6 -34.93 38.71 -5.08
CA ILE A 6 -33.79 38.63 -5.99
C ILE A 6 -32.52 38.75 -5.13
N GLN A 7 -31.65 37.75 -5.25
CA GLN A 7 -30.35 37.72 -4.58
C GLN A 7 -29.24 37.71 -5.64
N ARG A 8 -28.26 38.60 -5.48
CA ARG A 8 -27.06 38.61 -6.32
C ARG A 8 -25.97 37.81 -5.63
N ILE A 9 -25.40 36.84 -6.35
CA ILE A 9 -24.26 36.05 -5.88
C ILE A 9 -23.13 36.14 -6.89
N THR A 10 -21.90 36.22 -6.37
CA THR A 10 -20.68 36.22 -7.19
C THR A 10 -19.89 34.96 -6.85
N VAL A 11 -19.67 34.10 -7.84
CA VAL A 11 -18.80 32.92 -7.76
C VAL A 11 -17.45 33.31 -8.36
N LYS A 12 -16.35 33.17 -7.61
CA LYS A 12 -15.02 33.58 -8.10
C LYS A 12 -14.53 32.65 -9.21
N LYS A 13 -13.49 33.08 -9.93
CA LYS A 13 -12.88 32.30 -11.03
C LYS A 13 -12.26 30.97 -10.57
N ASN A 14 -11.79 30.92 -9.33
CA ASN A 14 -11.25 29.71 -8.69
C ASN A 14 -12.32 28.97 -7.86
N GLU A 15 -13.60 29.24 -8.07
CA GLU A 15 -14.69 28.63 -7.32
C GLU A 15 -15.74 28.02 -8.25
N ARG A 16 -16.47 27.06 -7.70
CA ARG A 16 -17.69 26.49 -8.26
C ARG A 16 -18.78 26.58 -7.22
N ALA A 17 -20.05 26.68 -7.61
CA ALA A 17 -21.12 26.63 -6.62
C ALA A 17 -22.25 25.70 -7.02
N LEU A 18 -22.90 25.11 -6.01
CA LEU A 18 -24.16 24.40 -6.16
C LEU A 18 -25.29 25.31 -5.69
N LEU A 19 -26.32 25.46 -6.52
CA LEU A 19 -27.57 26.08 -6.13
C LEU A 19 -28.53 24.98 -5.67
N LEU A 20 -29.01 25.13 -4.44
CA LEU A 20 -30.05 24.31 -3.86
C LEU A 20 -31.33 25.13 -3.75
N ARG A 21 -32.46 24.53 -4.12
CA ARG A 21 -33.81 25.12 -4.03
C ARG A 21 -34.67 24.23 -3.14
N ASN A 22 -35.13 24.77 -2.03
CA ASN A 22 -35.86 24.04 -0.98
C ASN A 22 -35.10 22.81 -0.44
N GLY A 23 -33.77 22.80 -0.54
CA GLY A 23 -32.91 21.71 -0.10
C GLY A 23 -32.48 20.75 -1.22
N ASP A 24 -33.19 20.75 -2.36
CA ASP A 24 -32.88 19.90 -3.50
C ASP A 24 -31.89 20.57 -4.45
N PHE A 25 -31.12 19.77 -5.16
CA PHE A 25 -30.19 20.25 -6.17
C PHE A 25 -30.95 20.89 -7.35
N ASP A 26 -30.65 22.15 -7.67
CA ASP A 26 -31.21 22.89 -8.82
C ASP A 26 -30.20 22.88 -9.97
N ARG A 27 -28.98 23.41 -9.76
CA ARG A 27 -27.92 23.46 -10.79
C ARG A 27 -26.54 23.81 -10.26
N VAL A 28 -25.52 23.54 -11.07
CA VAL A 28 -24.15 24.03 -10.87
C VAL A 28 -23.99 25.44 -11.45
N LEU A 29 -23.50 26.38 -10.63
CA LEU A 29 -23.16 27.73 -11.05
C LEU A 29 -21.67 27.82 -11.41
N GLN A 30 -21.39 28.29 -12.63
CA GLN A 30 -20.04 28.61 -13.11
C GLN A 30 -19.51 29.88 -12.42
N SER A 31 -18.21 30.16 -12.56
CA SER A 31 -17.65 31.44 -12.13
C SER A 31 -18.34 32.62 -12.82
N GLY A 32 -18.68 33.66 -12.08
CA GLY A 32 -19.40 34.82 -12.59
C GLY A 32 -20.39 35.40 -11.59
N THR A 33 -21.07 36.49 -11.99
CA THR A 33 -22.18 37.06 -11.22
C THR A 33 -23.49 36.45 -11.68
N HIS A 34 -24.23 35.88 -10.75
CA HIS A 34 -25.54 35.28 -10.96
C HIS A 34 -26.61 36.06 -10.19
N TRP A 35 -27.74 36.27 -10.85
CA TRP A 35 -28.94 36.82 -10.22
C TRP A 35 -29.92 35.68 -10.00
N LEU A 36 -30.24 35.41 -8.74
CA LEU A 36 -31.08 34.30 -8.32
C LEU A 36 -32.44 34.83 -7.86
N PHE A 37 -33.50 34.29 -8.44
CA PHE A 37 -34.87 34.58 -8.03
C PHE A 37 -35.40 33.45 -7.15
N ALA A 38 -35.70 33.78 -5.90
CA ALA A 38 -36.19 32.84 -4.90
C ALA A 38 -37.71 32.63 -4.98
N GLY A 39 -38.48 33.65 -5.38
CA GLY A 39 -39.95 33.53 -5.42
C GLY A 39 -40.55 33.28 -4.03
N LEU A 40 -41.08 32.07 -3.81
CA LEU A 40 -41.52 31.55 -2.50
C LEU A 40 -40.55 30.50 -1.94
N ASP A 41 -39.57 30.08 -2.73
CA ASP A 41 -38.63 29.02 -2.38
C ASP A 41 -37.49 29.55 -1.51
N THR A 42 -36.87 28.64 -0.77
CA THR A 42 -35.62 28.91 -0.05
C THR A 42 -34.45 28.54 -0.94
N LEU A 43 -33.62 29.54 -1.30
CA LEU A 43 -32.39 29.31 -2.04
C LEU A 43 -31.20 29.20 -1.09
N ARG A 44 -30.34 28.21 -1.35
CA ARG A 44 -29.06 28.06 -0.67
C ARG A 44 -27.98 27.86 -1.72
N VAL A 45 -26.85 28.54 -1.54
CA VAL A 45 -25.69 28.38 -2.43
C VAL A 45 -24.51 27.86 -1.62
N GLU A 46 -23.93 26.78 -2.10
CA GLU A 46 -22.73 26.17 -1.52
C GLU A 46 -21.56 26.35 -2.48
N THR A 47 -20.50 27.02 -2.03
CA THR A 47 -19.31 27.34 -2.84
C THR A 47 -18.17 26.38 -2.52
N PHE A 48 -17.44 25.96 -3.55
CA PHE A 48 -16.32 25.04 -3.49
C PHE A 48 -15.11 25.68 -4.15
N ALA A 49 -13.96 25.65 -3.49
CA ALA A 49 -12.69 26.11 -4.06
C ALA A 49 -12.15 25.06 -5.03
N LEU A 50 -11.90 25.45 -6.28
CA LEU A 50 -11.35 24.58 -7.34
C LEU A 50 -9.87 24.21 -7.13
N GLU A 51 -9.20 24.86 -6.18
CA GLU A 51 -7.87 24.45 -5.69
C GLU A 51 -7.92 23.09 -4.97
N GLN A 52 -9.08 22.74 -4.39
CA GLN A 52 -9.35 21.43 -3.80
C GLN A 52 -10.25 20.65 -4.76
N PRO A 53 -9.67 19.79 -5.62
CA PRO A 53 -10.46 19.14 -6.67
C PRO A 53 -11.48 18.15 -6.13
N ALA A 54 -11.26 17.57 -4.93
CA ALA A 54 -12.16 16.59 -4.36
C ALA A 54 -13.52 17.22 -3.98
N PHE A 55 -14.61 16.70 -4.52
CA PHE A 55 -15.95 17.12 -4.16
C PHE A 55 -16.45 16.32 -2.96
N THR A 56 -16.41 16.93 -1.78
CA THR A 56 -16.90 16.35 -0.53
C THR A 56 -18.25 16.96 -0.15
N ASN A 57 -19.34 16.34 -0.59
CA ASN A 57 -20.71 16.77 -0.27
C ASN A 57 -21.66 15.56 -0.24
N GLY A 58 -22.71 15.61 0.58
CA GLY A 58 -23.72 14.54 0.66
C GLY A 58 -24.51 14.33 -0.64
N LEU A 59 -24.51 15.31 -1.55
CA LEU A 59 -25.16 15.20 -2.86
C LEU A 59 -24.36 14.41 -3.89
N ALA A 60 -23.12 13.96 -3.59
CA ALA A 60 -22.28 13.28 -4.57
C ALA A 60 -22.94 12.03 -5.17
N ASP A 61 -23.51 11.16 -4.34
CA ASP A 61 -24.19 9.95 -4.81
C ASP A 61 -25.47 10.27 -5.58
N TYR A 62 -26.23 11.27 -5.12
CA TYR A 62 -27.41 11.77 -5.83
C TYR A 62 -27.03 12.26 -7.24
N LEU A 63 -26.01 13.12 -7.36
CA LEU A 63 -25.57 13.66 -8.64
C LEU A 63 -25.09 12.55 -9.59
N MET A 64 -24.35 11.57 -9.08
CA MET A 64 -23.91 10.42 -9.87
C MET A 64 -25.06 9.54 -10.36
N ALA A 65 -26.14 9.41 -9.57
CA ALA A 65 -27.26 8.54 -9.91
C ALA A 65 -28.33 9.23 -10.77
N GLN A 66 -28.65 10.50 -10.48
CA GLN A 66 -29.81 11.20 -11.04
C GLN A 66 -29.43 12.31 -12.03
N GLU A 67 -28.20 12.83 -11.96
CA GLU A 67 -27.76 13.98 -12.77
C GLU A 67 -26.49 13.69 -13.60
N PRO A 68 -26.46 12.61 -14.42
CA PRO A 68 -25.26 12.18 -15.14
C PRO A 68 -24.73 13.24 -16.12
N THR A 69 -25.62 14.04 -16.72
CA THR A 69 -25.23 15.15 -17.62
C THR A 69 -24.48 16.25 -16.87
N VAL A 70 -24.91 16.58 -15.65
CA VAL A 70 -24.23 17.56 -14.79
C VAL A 70 -22.86 17.02 -14.37
N VAL A 71 -22.81 15.73 -14.00
CA VAL A 71 -21.57 15.04 -13.63
C VAL A 71 -20.58 15.07 -14.78
N ALA A 72 -20.98 14.65 -15.98
CA ALA A 72 -20.12 14.62 -17.16
C ALA A 72 -19.58 16.01 -17.52
N ALA A 73 -20.38 17.06 -17.39
CA ALA A 73 -19.98 18.43 -17.73
C ALA A 73 -19.01 19.04 -16.71
N ASN A 74 -19.19 18.75 -15.41
CA ASN A 74 -18.51 19.49 -14.34
C ASN A 74 -17.48 18.68 -13.55
N PHE A 75 -17.51 17.36 -13.65
CA PHE A 75 -16.71 16.49 -12.80
C PHE A 75 -15.96 15.42 -13.60
N VAL A 76 -14.82 15.01 -13.05
CA VAL A 76 -14.20 13.72 -13.32
C VAL A 76 -14.79 12.73 -12.33
N GLN A 77 -15.57 11.79 -12.86
CA GLN A 77 -16.22 10.76 -12.05
C GLN A 77 -15.27 9.58 -11.83
N VAL A 78 -15.16 9.14 -10.58
CA VAL A 78 -14.53 7.88 -10.21
C VAL A 78 -15.60 6.95 -9.68
N ASN A 79 -15.73 5.80 -10.32
CA ASN A 79 -16.60 4.71 -9.89
C ASN A 79 -15.82 3.40 -10.08
N LEU A 80 -15.08 2.99 -9.05
CA LEU A 80 -14.29 1.77 -9.07
C LEU A 80 -15.13 0.60 -8.55
N SER A 81 -14.99 -0.57 -9.17
CA SER A 81 -15.47 -1.82 -8.60
C SER A 81 -14.60 -2.29 -7.42
N GLU A 82 -15.04 -3.35 -6.73
CA GLU A 82 -14.28 -4.00 -5.65
C GLU A 82 -12.95 -4.62 -6.11
N ARG A 83 -12.74 -4.72 -7.43
CA ARG A 83 -11.54 -5.32 -8.04
C ARG A 83 -10.68 -4.31 -8.78
N GLU A 84 -10.98 -3.02 -8.64
CA GLU A 84 -10.27 -1.95 -9.33
C GLU A 84 -9.63 -0.99 -8.34
N VAL A 85 -8.43 -0.53 -8.65
CA VAL A 85 -7.75 0.52 -7.90
C VAL A 85 -7.59 1.73 -8.81
N GLY A 86 -7.79 2.92 -8.26
CA GLY A 86 -7.62 4.17 -8.99
C GLY A 86 -6.28 4.80 -8.66
N LEU A 87 -5.50 5.16 -9.67
CA LEU A 87 -4.32 5.99 -9.53
C LEU A 87 -4.69 7.41 -9.93
N ARG A 88 -4.91 8.28 -8.93
CA ARG A 88 -5.29 9.66 -9.17
C ARG A 88 -4.07 10.56 -9.24
N SER A 89 -3.97 11.27 -10.35
CA SER A 89 -2.94 12.25 -10.61
C SER A 89 -3.56 13.65 -10.70
N GLU A 90 -2.81 14.64 -10.24
CA GLU A 90 -3.11 16.06 -10.43
C GLU A 90 -1.98 16.65 -11.29
N ASN A 91 -2.33 17.25 -12.42
CA ASN A 91 -1.39 17.82 -13.39
C ASN A 91 -0.27 16.82 -13.78
N GLY A 92 -0.63 15.56 -14.00
CA GLY A 92 0.30 14.48 -14.35
C GLY A 92 1.12 13.89 -13.18
N VAL A 93 0.98 14.42 -11.96
CA VAL A 93 1.68 13.91 -10.77
C VAL A 93 0.74 13.03 -9.95
N LEU A 94 1.14 11.79 -9.69
CA LEU A 94 0.40 10.88 -8.79
C LEU A 94 0.32 11.49 -7.38
N VAL A 95 -0.90 11.65 -6.86
CA VAL A 95 -1.17 12.22 -5.53
C VAL A 95 -1.97 11.30 -4.62
N GLU A 96 -2.71 10.33 -5.16
CA GLU A 96 -3.55 9.45 -4.36
C GLU A 96 -3.75 8.08 -5.04
N ILE A 97 -3.72 7.04 -4.22
CA ILE A 97 -4.19 5.70 -4.58
C ILE A 97 -5.58 5.51 -3.97
N LEU A 98 -6.58 5.37 -4.84
CA LEU A 98 -7.98 5.17 -4.47
C LEU A 98 -8.25 3.68 -4.25
N PRO A 99 -8.74 3.27 -3.07
CA PRO A 99 -9.04 1.87 -2.79
C PRO A 99 -10.18 1.35 -3.67
N PRO A 100 -10.35 0.03 -3.78
CA PRO A 100 -11.47 -0.55 -4.49
C PRO A 100 -12.82 -0.15 -3.92
N GLY A 101 -13.83 -0.11 -4.78
CA GLY A 101 -15.18 0.35 -4.43
C GLY A 101 -15.30 1.87 -4.27
N THR A 102 -14.24 2.65 -4.52
CA THR A 102 -14.29 4.11 -4.36
C THR A 102 -15.23 4.75 -5.37
N ARG A 103 -16.18 5.53 -4.84
CA ARG A 103 -17.09 6.39 -5.60
C ARG A 103 -16.87 7.84 -5.19
N ARG A 104 -16.31 8.66 -6.09
CA ARG A 104 -15.97 10.06 -5.81
C ARG A 104 -16.13 10.91 -7.05
N LEU A 105 -16.42 12.19 -6.84
CA LEU A 105 -16.40 13.21 -7.87
C LEU A 105 -15.24 14.17 -7.62
N TYR A 106 -14.59 14.58 -8.71
CA TYR A 106 -13.56 15.62 -8.68
C TYR A 106 -13.96 16.73 -9.62
N TRP A 107 -13.88 17.99 -9.20
CA TRP A 107 -14.21 19.13 -10.05
C TRP A 107 -13.26 19.22 -11.25
N LYS A 108 -13.83 19.44 -12.45
CA LYS A 108 -13.08 19.89 -13.62
C LYS A 108 -12.79 21.38 -13.48
N GLY A 109 -11.57 21.82 -13.81
CA GLY A 109 -11.24 23.24 -13.80
C GLY A 109 -9.75 23.50 -13.67
N LEU A 110 -9.36 24.14 -12.55
CA LEU A 110 -8.01 24.66 -12.35
C LEU A 110 -6.93 23.58 -12.25
N VAL A 111 -7.26 22.45 -11.61
CA VAL A 111 -6.37 21.30 -11.47
C VAL A 111 -6.83 20.23 -12.47
N ASP A 112 -5.91 19.76 -13.31
CA ASP A 112 -6.19 18.65 -14.21
C ASP A 112 -6.15 17.34 -13.42
N VAL A 113 -7.32 16.73 -13.24
CA VAL A 113 -7.47 15.48 -12.50
C VAL A 113 -7.61 14.33 -13.47
N ALA A 114 -6.65 13.41 -13.43
CA ALA A 114 -6.69 12.17 -14.19
C ALA A 114 -6.74 10.97 -13.25
N VAL A 115 -7.52 9.95 -13.59
CA VAL A 115 -7.60 8.71 -12.82
C VAL A 115 -7.36 7.53 -13.75
N GLN A 116 -6.27 6.83 -13.52
CA GLN A 116 -5.97 5.57 -14.20
C GLN A 116 -6.54 4.42 -13.38
N VAL A 117 -7.40 3.61 -14.00
CA VAL A 117 -7.98 2.43 -13.36
C VAL A 117 -7.08 1.22 -13.59
N VAL A 118 -6.78 0.49 -12.52
CA VAL A 118 -5.97 -0.73 -12.54
C VAL A 118 -6.83 -1.88 -12.04
N ASN A 119 -7.00 -2.92 -12.88
CA ASN A 119 -7.71 -4.13 -12.48
C ASN A 119 -6.78 -5.05 -11.66
N LEU A 120 -7.18 -5.38 -10.44
CA LEU A 120 -6.44 -6.23 -9.51
C LEU A 120 -6.35 -7.70 -9.95
N GLN A 121 -7.16 -8.12 -10.92
CA GLN A 121 -7.11 -9.47 -11.49
C GLN A 121 -5.88 -9.69 -12.39
N ASN A 122 -5.27 -8.62 -12.90
CA ASN A 122 -4.11 -8.73 -13.78
C ASN A 122 -2.82 -9.12 -13.06
N GLY A 123 -2.81 -9.10 -11.72
CA GLY A 123 -1.66 -9.47 -10.91
C GLY A 123 -1.61 -8.71 -9.59
N ALA A 124 -0.83 -9.23 -8.65
CA ALA A 124 -0.53 -8.53 -7.39
C ALA A 124 0.49 -7.41 -7.60
N GLU A 125 1.42 -7.61 -8.53
CA GLU A 125 2.61 -6.79 -8.70
C GLU A 125 2.31 -5.48 -9.44
N LEU A 126 2.89 -4.39 -8.93
CA LEU A 126 2.82 -3.09 -9.56
C LEU A 126 3.88 -2.99 -10.67
N PRO A 127 3.59 -2.31 -11.80
CA PRO A 127 4.58 -2.03 -12.83
C PRO A 127 5.78 -1.26 -12.27
N SER A 128 6.98 -1.56 -12.77
CA SER A 128 8.26 -0.97 -12.32
C SER A 128 8.26 0.57 -12.31
N ASP A 129 7.66 1.20 -13.32
CA ASP A 129 7.55 2.67 -13.40
C ASP A 129 6.72 3.23 -12.24
N LEU A 130 5.68 2.51 -11.83
CA LEU A 130 4.86 2.89 -10.70
C LEU A 130 5.61 2.66 -9.39
N VAL A 131 6.35 1.54 -9.25
CA VAL A 131 7.21 1.29 -8.10
C VAL A 131 8.20 2.45 -7.91
N ALA A 132 8.92 2.85 -8.96
CA ALA A 132 9.87 3.96 -8.91
C ALA A 132 9.22 5.26 -8.44
N ARG A 133 8.00 5.56 -8.93
CA ARG A 133 7.22 6.74 -8.49
C ARG A 133 6.80 6.68 -7.02
N LEU A 134 6.60 5.49 -6.46
CA LEU A 134 6.16 5.28 -5.07
C LEU A 134 7.33 5.23 -4.07
N THR A 135 8.50 4.72 -4.48
CA THR A 135 9.70 4.67 -3.63
C THR A 135 10.33 6.05 -3.44
N GLN A 136 10.25 6.94 -4.42
CA GLN A 136 10.82 8.30 -4.37
C GLN A 136 9.92 9.33 -3.66
N THR A 137 8.88 8.90 -2.96
CA THR A 137 7.88 9.82 -2.36
C THR A 137 8.47 10.77 -1.32
N GLN A 138 9.52 10.38 -0.60
CA GLN A 138 10.20 11.22 0.40
C GLN A 138 10.95 12.41 -0.21
N LEU A 139 11.31 12.34 -1.50
CA LEU A 139 11.98 13.41 -2.23
C LEU A 139 10.97 14.35 -2.94
N ARG A 140 9.68 14.06 -2.85
CA ARG A 140 8.62 14.87 -3.48
C ARG A 140 8.11 15.93 -2.52
N GLN A 141 7.76 17.09 -3.08
CA GLN A 141 7.07 18.15 -2.35
C GLN A 141 5.66 17.73 -1.90
N ARG A 142 5.08 16.69 -2.50
CA ARG A 142 3.71 16.24 -2.24
C ARG A 142 3.64 14.74 -2.00
N ALA A 143 3.17 14.36 -0.81
CA ALA A 143 2.98 12.97 -0.42
C ALA A 143 1.84 12.32 -1.22
N VAL A 144 1.99 11.02 -1.51
CA VAL A 144 0.93 10.21 -2.10
C VAL A 144 0.06 9.64 -0.98
N THR A 145 -1.23 9.93 -0.99
CA THR A 145 -2.18 9.32 -0.04
C THR A 145 -2.59 7.91 -0.50
N GLY A 146 -3.01 7.05 0.43
CA GLY A 146 -3.47 5.68 0.10
C GLY A 146 -2.35 4.63 -0.05
N LEU A 147 -1.10 4.96 0.28
CA LEU A 147 0.03 4.03 0.23
C LEU A 147 -0.14 2.78 1.11
N ASN A 148 -0.98 2.83 2.14
CA ASN A 148 -1.27 1.70 3.04
C ASN A 148 -1.83 0.46 2.30
N GLY A 149 -2.43 0.67 1.13
CA GLY A 149 -2.93 -0.39 0.24
C GLY A 149 -1.85 -1.06 -0.62
N VAL A 150 -0.60 -0.62 -0.51
CA VAL A 150 0.55 -1.15 -1.26
C VAL A 150 1.57 -1.70 -0.28
N LEU A 151 2.05 -2.92 -0.53
CA LEU A 151 3.21 -3.50 0.14
C LEU A 151 4.44 -3.17 -0.69
N GLN A 152 5.36 -2.34 -0.16
CA GLN A 152 6.65 -2.08 -0.79
C GLN A 152 7.68 -3.06 -0.24
N VAL A 153 8.44 -3.69 -1.12
CA VAL A 153 9.48 -4.66 -0.79
C VAL A 153 10.78 -4.18 -1.41
N GLN A 154 11.80 -4.00 -0.56
CA GLN A 154 13.17 -3.77 -1.01
C GLN A 154 13.96 -5.02 -0.69
N VAL A 155 14.54 -5.63 -1.72
CA VAL A 155 15.40 -6.80 -1.59
C VAL A 155 16.84 -6.34 -1.81
N PRO A 156 17.67 -6.30 -0.75
CA PRO A 156 19.07 -5.93 -0.89
C PRO A 156 19.86 -6.94 -1.73
N GLU A 157 21.00 -6.50 -2.26
CA GLU A 157 21.91 -7.38 -2.96
C GLU A 157 22.43 -8.51 -2.05
N GLY A 158 22.48 -9.74 -2.55
CA GLY A 158 22.86 -10.92 -1.77
C GLY A 158 21.78 -11.45 -0.84
N GLN A 159 20.58 -10.87 -0.88
CA GLN A 159 19.38 -11.42 -0.25
C GLN A 159 18.34 -11.78 -1.31
N CYS A 160 17.35 -12.56 -0.91
CA CYS A 160 16.13 -12.78 -1.67
C CYS A 160 14.92 -12.62 -0.75
N ALA A 161 13.74 -12.40 -1.33
CA ALA A 161 12.48 -12.36 -0.58
C ALA A 161 11.57 -13.52 -1.00
N LEU A 162 11.09 -14.30 -0.04
CA LEU A 162 10.04 -15.28 -0.24
C LEU A 162 8.68 -14.57 -0.23
N LEU A 163 8.05 -14.47 -1.39
CA LEU A 163 6.72 -13.89 -1.54
C LEU A 163 5.65 -14.96 -1.38
N THR A 164 4.75 -14.72 -0.43
CA THR A 164 3.61 -15.58 -0.14
C THR A 164 2.30 -14.81 -0.39
N LEU A 165 1.40 -15.44 -1.14
CA LEU A 165 0.04 -14.95 -1.40
C LEU A 165 -0.98 -15.93 -0.84
N ASP A 166 -1.86 -15.45 0.02
CA ASP A 166 -2.94 -16.22 0.64
C ASP A 166 -2.42 -17.53 1.27
N GLY A 167 -1.26 -17.45 1.92
CA GLY A 167 -0.59 -18.56 2.57
C GLY A 167 0.18 -19.52 1.65
N LYS A 168 0.18 -19.28 0.33
CA LYS A 168 0.93 -20.07 -0.65
C LYS A 168 2.18 -19.32 -1.09
N VAL A 169 3.32 -19.98 -1.04
CA VAL A 169 4.54 -19.46 -1.65
C VAL A 169 4.31 -19.32 -3.15
N GLU A 170 4.39 -18.09 -3.65
CA GLU A 170 4.22 -17.81 -5.08
C GLU A 170 5.57 -17.86 -5.80
N ARG A 171 6.55 -17.07 -5.32
CA ARG A 171 7.88 -16.98 -5.95
C ARG A 171 8.94 -16.37 -5.02
N LEU A 172 10.20 -16.53 -5.42
CA LEU A 172 11.33 -15.80 -4.85
C LEU A 172 11.57 -14.50 -5.63
N LEU A 173 11.75 -13.39 -4.91
CA LEU A 173 12.15 -12.10 -5.44
C LEU A 173 13.67 -11.96 -5.31
N THR A 174 14.34 -11.64 -6.41
CA THR A 174 15.77 -11.30 -6.40
C THR A 174 15.98 -9.87 -5.91
N ALA A 175 17.24 -9.47 -5.72
CA ALA A 175 17.61 -8.10 -5.39
C ALA A 175 16.90 -7.09 -6.31
N GLY A 176 16.32 -6.05 -5.71
CA GLY A 176 15.51 -5.06 -6.41
C GLY A 176 14.39 -4.45 -5.58
N ALA A 177 13.69 -3.50 -6.19
CA ALA A 177 12.53 -2.82 -5.63
C ALA A 177 11.24 -3.37 -6.24
N TYR A 178 10.32 -3.80 -5.40
CA TYR A 178 9.01 -4.32 -5.82
C TYR A 178 7.91 -3.65 -5.03
N ALA A 179 6.71 -3.63 -5.60
CA ALA A 179 5.52 -3.28 -4.84
C ALA A 179 4.35 -4.16 -5.25
N PHE A 180 3.45 -4.44 -4.31
CA PHE A 180 2.31 -5.32 -4.51
C PHE A 180 1.02 -4.72 -3.95
N TRP A 181 -0.10 -4.93 -4.62
CA TRP A 181 -1.43 -4.55 -4.15
C TRP A 181 -1.86 -5.44 -2.98
N LYS A 182 -2.18 -4.82 -1.83
CA LYS A 182 -2.70 -5.53 -0.65
C LYS A 182 -4.21 -5.78 -0.72
N TYR A 183 -4.89 -5.21 -1.71
CA TYR A 183 -6.34 -5.33 -1.83
C TYR A 183 -6.76 -6.74 -2.27
N GLY A 184 -7.71 -7.31 -1.53
CA GLY A 184 -8.32 -8.60 -1.85
C GLY A 184 -7.39 -9.82 -1.72
N ARG A 185 -6.24 -9.68 -1.05
CA ARG A 185 -5.25 -10.75 -0.86
C ARG A 185 -4.40 -10.55 0.39
N THR A 186 -3.92 -11.63 0.96
CA THR A 186 -2.97 -11.60 2.08
C THR A 186 -1.57 -11.79 1.55
N LEU A 187 -0.73 -10.75 1.68
CA LEU A 187 0.67 -10.79 1.28
C LEU A 187 1.56 -10.98 2.50
N ALA A 188 2.51 -11.89 2.42
CA ALA A 188 3.61 -12.01 3.36
C ALA A 188 4.93 -12.09 2.60
N VAL A 189 5.95 -11.43 3.14
CA VAL A 189 7.28 -11.37 2.56
C VAL A 189 8.30 -11.65 3.65
N GLU A 190 9.17 -12.62 3.39
CA GLU A 190 10.25 -12.97 4.30
C GLU A 190 11.59 -12.80 3.57
N LEU A 191 12.48 -11.96 4.11
CA LEU A 191 13.81 -11.76 3.56
C LEU A 191 14.76 -12.85 4.05
N VAL A 192 15.50 -13.43 3.12
CA VAL A 192 16.45 -14.51 3.36
C VAL A 192 17.81 -14.10 2.82
N ASP A 193 18.81 -14.09 3.68
CA ASP A 193 20.20 -13.82 3.30
C ASP A 193 20.84 -15.06 2.66
N LEU A 194 21.47 -14.86 1.50
CA LEU A 194 22.11 -15.93 0.73
C LEU A 194 23.63 -15.98 0.95
N ARG A 195 24.17 -14.99 1.67
CA ARG A 195 25.60 -14.88 1.95
C ARG A 195 26.00 -15.91 3.02
N LEU A 196 27.31 -16.08 3.20
CA LEU A 196 27.84 -16.92 4.26
C LEU A 196 27.50 -16.28 5.62
N GLN A 197 26.87 -17.05 6.50
CA GLN A 197 26.46 -16.65 7.83
C GLN A 197 27.18 -17.51 8.86
N THR A 198 27.44 -16.93 10.03
CA THR A 198 28.01 -17.65 11.17
C THR A 198 26.89 -17.98 12.16
N VAL A 199 26.86 -19.22 12.64
CA VAL A 199 26.03 -19.67 13.75
C VAL A 199 26.94 -20.09 14.89
N GLU A 200 26.67 -19.55 16.08
CA GLU A 200 27.43 -19.85 17.30
C GLU A 200 26.52 -20.54 18.31
N VAL A 201 26.82 -21.81 18.59
CA VAL A 201 26.19 -22.59 19.66
C VAL A 201 27.09 -22.46 20.89
N SER A 202 26.71 -21.57 21.80
CA SER A 202 27.51 -21.28 23.00
C SER A 202 26.97 -21.98 24.25
N GLY A 203 27.84 -22.16 25.24
CA GLY A 203 27.48 -22.59 26.59
C GLY A 203 26.94 -24.01 26.67
N GLN A 204 27.47 -24.94 25.88
CA GLN A 204 27.09 -26.35 25.98
C GLN A 204 27.90 -27.02 27.08
N ASP A 205 27.24 -27.29 28.21
CA ASP A 205 27.80 -28.16 29.26
C ASP A 205 27.53 -29.62 28.87
N ILE A 206 28.61 -30.35 28.57
CA ILE A 206 28.55 -31.72 28.07
C ILE A 206 29.53 -32.57 28.88
N MET A 207 29.07 -33.75 29.30
CA MET A 207 29.90 -34.72 29.98
C MET A 207 30.49 -35.72 28.97
N THR A 208 31.80 -35.95 29.06
CA THR A 208 32.54 -36.93 28.24
C THR A 208 32.28 -38.37 28.71
N ARG A 209 32.77 -39.36 27.97
CA ARG A 209 32.61 -40.80 28.29
C ARG A 209 33.19 -41.17 29.66
N ASP A 210 34.28 -40.52 30.05
CA ASP A 210 34.99 -40.66 31.33
C ASP A 210 34.41 -39.80 32.46
N LYS A 211 33.22 -39.22 32.27
CA LYS A 211 32.47 -38.42 33.25
C LYS A 211 33.12 -37.08 33.62
N VAL A 212 33.90 -36.49 32.70
CA VAL A 212 34.43 -35.13 32.85
C VAL A 212 33.45 -34.14 32.22
N SER A 213 33.05 -33.11 32.97
CA SER A 213 32.19 -32.04 32.47
C SER A 213 33.01 -30.98 31.75
N LEU A 214 32.67 -30.70 30.49
CA LEU A 214 33.28 -29.66 29.66
C LEU A 214 32.24 -28.62 29.26
N ARG A 215 32.65 -27.35 29.24
CA ARG A 215 31.87 -26.25 28.67
C ARG A 215 32.43 -25.88 27.32
N LEU A 216 31.65 -26.14 26.27
CA LEU A 216 32.09 -25.99 24.88
C LEU A 216 31.26 -24.94 24.16
N ASN A 217 31.93 -24.26 23.22
CA ASN A 217 31.30 -23.39 22.24
C ASN A 217 31.64 -23.92 20.85
N LEU A 218 30.66 -23.92 19.95
CA LEU A 218 30.83 -24.31 18.56
C LEU A 218 30.48 -23.12 17.67
N SER A 219 31.38 -22.76 16.76
CA SER A 219 31.11 -21.80 15.69
C SER A 219 31.12 -22.54 14.37
N ALA A 220 30.05 -22.39 13.58
CA ALA A 220 29.92 -22.97 12.25
C ALA A 220 29.50 -21.90 11.27
N THR A 221 29.89 -22.06 10.01
CA THR A 221 29.42 -21.19 8.93
C THR A 221 28.50 -21.95 8.00
N TYR A 222 27.44 -21.30 7.54
CA TYR A 222 26.46 -21.89 6.64
C TYR A 222 25.97 -20.84 5.64
N ARG A 223 25.35 -21.29 4.55
CA ARG A 223 24.61 -20.44 3.62
C ARG A 223 23.43 -21.22 3.07
N ILE A 224 22.32 -20.54 2.79
CA ILE A 224 21.15 -21.18 2.20
C ILE A 224 21.31 -21.17 0.68
N THR A 225 21.42 -22.36 0.07
CA THR A 225 21.56 -22.51 -1.38
C THR A 225 20.23 -22.70 -2.11
N ASN A 226 19.26 -23.35 -1.47
CA ASN A 226 17.90 -23.54 -2.00
C ASN A 226 16.86 -23.09 -0.96
N VAL A 227 16.43 -21.83 -1.10
CA VAL A 227 15.48 -21.21 -0.17
C VAL A 227 14.10 -21.88 -0.24
N LEU A 228 13.59 -22.18 -1.43
CA LEU A 228 12.29 -22.83 -1.57
C LEU A 228 12.24 -24.18 -0.85
N GLN A 229 13.27 -25.00 -1.03
CA GLN A 229 13.34 -26.30 -0.37
C GLN A 229 13.48 -26.16 1.15
N ALA A 230 14.33 -25.25 1.62
CA ALA A 230 14.55 -25.05 3.05
C ALA A 230 13.26 -24.61 3.76
N PHE A 231 12.55 -23.64 3.20
CA PHE A 231 11.32 -23.09 3.79
C PHE A 231 10.08 -23.97 3.55
N ALA A 232 10.10 -24.87 2.56
CA ALA A 232 9.05 -25.87 2.40
C ALA A 232 9.11 -26.99 3.46
N GLN A 233 10.31 -27.31 3.94
CA GLN A 233 10.53 -28.40 4.90
C GLN A 233 10.62 -27.91 6.35
N LEU A 234 11.10 -26.68 6.54
CA LEU A 234 11.42 -26.13 7.86
C LEU A 234 10.76 -24.76 8.01
N GLN A 235 10.07 -24.55 9.14
CA GLN A 235 9.48 -23.25 9.45
C GLN A 235 10.54 -22.17 9.67
N LYS A 236 11.68 -22.54 10.28
CA LYS A 236 12.84 -21.68 10.53
C LYS A 236 14.12 -22.46 10.31
N PRO A 237 14.72 -22.40 9.10
CA PRO A 237 15.91 -23.19 8.78
C PRO A 237 17.11 -22.93 9.71
N ALA A 238 17.32 -21.67 10.11
CA ALA A 238 18.41 -21.29 11.02
C ALA A 238 18.26 -21.92 12.42
N ASP A 239 17.06 -21.90 13.00
CA ASP A 239 16.78 -22.49 14.31
C ASP A 239 16.93 -24.02 14.27
N TYR A 240 16.51 -24.64 13.17
CA TYR A 240 16.71 -26.08 12.96
C TYR A 240 18.20 -26.43 12.92
N LEU A 241 19.00 -25.69 12.13
CA LEU A 241 20.45 -25.89 12.04
C LEU A 241 21.13 -25.73 13.41
N TYR A 242 20.77 -24.69 14.18
CA TYR A 242 21.29 -24.47 15.53
C TYR A 242 21.08 -25.69 16.42
N ARG A 243 19.85 -26.24 16.40
CA ARG A 243 19.49 -27.39 17.23
C ARG A 243 20.20 -28.67 16.79
N GLU A 244 20.33 -28.90 15.49
CA GLU A 244 21.07 -30.06 14.96
C GLU A 244 22.56 -29.99 15.32
N LEU A 245 23.19 -28.81 15.22
CA LEU A 245 24.57 -28.60 15.65
C LEU A 245 24.74 -28.88 17.15
N GLN A 246 23.77 -28.47 17.96
CA GLN A 246 23.76 -28.75 19.40
C GLN A 246 23.71 -30.25 19.71
N PHE A 247 22.87 -31.01 18.99
CA PHE A 247 22.80 -32.46 19.16
C PHE A 247 24.05 -33.17 18.64
N ALA A 248 24.57 -32.76 17.48
CA ALA A 248 25.80 -33.32 16.91
C ALA A 248 26.99 -33.10 17.84
N LEU A 249 27.13 -31.91 18.44
CA LEU A 249 28.18 -31.62 19.41
C LEU A 249 28.07 -32.54 20.65
N ARG A 250 26.87 -32.72 21.20
CA ARG A 250 26.64 -33.63 22.32
C ARG A 250 26.98 -35.08 21.99
N ALA A 251 26.58 -35.55 20.81
CA ALA A 251 26.86 -36.92 20.38
C ALA A 251 28.38 -37.16 20.18
N ALA A 252 29.07 -36.19 19.58
CA ALA A 252 30.51 -36.28 19.32
C ALA A 252 31.35 -36.28 20.63
N VAL A 253 30.98 -35.43 21.60
CA VAL A 253 31.71 -35.30 22.88
C VAL A 253 31.33 -36.42 23.86
N GLY A 254 30.05 -36.78 23.94
CA GLY A 254 29.58 -37.80 24.89
C GLY A 254 30.08 -39.21 24.59
N THR A 255 30.59 -39.47 23.39
CA THR A 255 31.12 -40.78 22.98
C THR A 255 32.65 -40.89 23.10
N ARG A 256 33.36 -39.77 23.32
CA ARG A 256 34.83 -39.69 23.42
C ARG A 256 35.30 -39.41 24.84
N THR A 257 36.55 -39.74 25.14
CA THR A 257 37.21 -39.33 26.41
C THR A 257 37.81 -37.93 26.28
N LEU A 258 38.19 -37.32 27.41
CA LEU A 258 38.83 -36.00 27.41
C LEU A 258 40.10 -35.95 26.53
N ASP A 259 40.99 -36.94 26.67
CA ASP A 259 42.25 -36.97 25.91
C ASP A 259 42.01 -37.04 24.39
N GLU A 260 41.04 -37.84 23.94
CA GLU A 260 40.64 -37.97 22.52
C GLU A 260 40.02 -36.68 21.93
N LEU A 261 39.64 -35.72 22.77
CA LEU A 261 39.10 -34.41 22.36
C LEU A 261 40.15 -33.30 22.38
N LEU A 262 41.29 -33.53 23.05
CA LEU A 262 42.39 -32.57 23.18
C LEU A 262 43.49 -32.80 22.13
N GLU A 263 43.65 -34.03 21.62
CA GLU A 263 44.45 -34.36 20.42
C GLU A 263 43.79 -33.88 19.11
#